data_AF-A0A9E3EZW2-F1
#
_entry.id   AF-A0A9E3EZW2-F1
#
_cell.length_a   1.000
_cell.length_b   1.000
_cell.length_c   1.000
_cell.angle_alpha   90.00
_cell.angle_beta   90.00
_cell.angle_gamma   90.00
#
_symmetry.space_group_name_H-M   'P 1'
#
loop_
_entity.id
_entity.type
_entity.pdbx_description
1 polymer ?
#
loop_
_entity_poly.entity_id
_entity_poly.type
_entity_poly.pdbx_seq_one_letter_code
_entity_poly.pdbx_strand_id
1 'polypeptide(L)'
;MTTKITLVTAGTIGVLLTAAAVSACTPRPDGPTPAAERFFAALSNGDTAVAGELSDNPSDAREALNAAWSGLQATHVDTQILGSKYTEDIGTVNYRYTWHLPKNRTWTYDGQLKMARYEGHWQVRWSTTDLHPRLGEHQTFALRADPPRRAAVNEVGGTDVLAPGYLYNYTLDASRAGDYLITTARAVVEALHPFDDTLNDPQRLAEQASASGKPLDLITLRTDDNNKVAPAIGNLPGVVITPQAELLPTDYHFASALMGQIKKTVIDELDGQAGWRVVSVNQNAVDVAVLHEVEPSPAPSISISLDRAVQNAAQHAVDNQRRQAMIVVIKPSTGDILAVAQNAAADAVGPLATTGLYPPGSTFKMVTAGAALE
;
A
#
# COMPACT_ATOMS: atom_id res chain seq x y z
N MET A 1 32.54 -75.09 -68.31
CA MET A 1 33.24 -76.38 -68.18
C MET A 1 33.42 -76.66 -66.70
N THR A 2 32.90 -77.81 -66.22
CA THR A 2 33.40 -78.59 -65.05
C THR A 2 33.37 -77.91 -63.65
N THR A 3 32.84 -78.45 -62.55
CA THR A 3 32.47 -79.83 -62.15
C THR A 3 31.56 -79.77 -60.91
N LYS A 4 30.65 -80.75 -60.81
CA LYS A 4 29.92 -81.19 -59.60
C LYS A 4 30.87 -81.83 -58.57
N ILE A 5 30.39 -82.08 -57.34
CA ILE A 5 30.50 -83.33 -56.51
C ILE A 5 30.20 -82.91 -55.06
N THR A 6 29.02 -83.13 -54.48
CA THR A 6 28.40 -84.38 -53.95
C THR A 6 28.91 -84.77 -52.54
N LEU A 7 28.00 -84.59 -51.57
CA LEU A 7 27.70 -85.35 -50.33
C LEU A 7 28.83 -85.97 -49.47
N VAL A 8 28.72 -85.85 -48.13
CA VAL A 8 28.12 -86.84 -47.20
C VAL A 8 28.30 -86.37 -45.74
N THR A 9 27.24 -86.60 -44.96
CA THR A 9 27.01 -86.46 -43.51
C THR A 9 28.02 -87.12 -42.57
N ALA A 10 28.25 -86.51 -41.39
CA ALA A 10 28.27 -87.18 -40.07
C ALA A 10 28.22 -86.13 -38.94
N GLY A 11 27.37 -86.36 -37.94
CA GLY A 11 27.15 -85.44 -36.82
C GLY A 11 28.05 -85.71 -35.61
N THR A 12 28.16 -84.70 -34.75
CA THR A 12 28.50 -84.81 -33.33
C THR A 12 27.97 -83.56 -32.62
N ILE A 13 27.05 -83.77 -31.66
CA ILE A 13 26.47 -82.75 -30.79
C ILE A 13 27.52 -82.41 -29.72
N GLY A 14 27.98 -81.16 -29.70
CA GLY A 14 28.90 -80.58 -28.74
C GLY A 14 28.25 -79.40 -28.00
N VAL A 15 28.40 -79.41 -26.68
CA VAL A 15 27.81 -78.54 -25.65
C VAL A 15 28.12 -77.05 -25.86
N LEU A 16 27.12 -76.17 -25.64
CA LEU A 16 27.36 -74.80 -25.18
C LEU A 16 26.36 -74.43 -24.09
N LEU A 17 26.85 -74.41 -22.85
CA LEU A 17 26.22 -73.76 -21.72
C LEU A 17 26.24 -72.24 -21.95
N THR A 18 25.09 -71.68 -22.34
CA THR A 18 24.88 -70.23 -22.39
C THR A 18 24.66 -69.71 -20.97
N ALA A 19 25.71 -69.15 -20.37
CA ALA A 19 25.57 -68.31 -19.19
C ALA A 19 24.86 -67.01 -19.59
N ALA A 20 23.54 -66.95 -19.39
CA ALA A 20 22.78 -65.71 -19.47
C ALA A 20 23.18 -64.81 -18.29
N ALA A 21 24.12 -63.89 -18.52
CA ALA A 21 24.37 -62.79 -17.62
C ALA A 21 23.15 -61.85 -17.67
N VAL A 22 22.21 -62.04 -16.75
CA VAL A 22 21.17 -61.07 -16.47
C VAL A 22 21.87 -59.85 -15.86
N SER A 23 22.14 -58.84 -16.67
CA SER A 23 22.46 -57.51 -16.19
C SER A 23 21.24 -56.98 -15.45
N ALA A 24 21.18 -57.22 -14.14
CA ALA A 24 20.25 -56.58 -13.24
C ALA A 24 20.63 -55.10 -13.17
N CYS A 25 20.06 -54.31 -14.08
CA CYS A 25 19.92 -52.87 -13.86
C CYS A 25 18.93 -52.70 -12.70
N THR A 26 19.41 -52.74 -11.46
CA THR A 26 18.65 -52.18 -10.33
C THR A 26 18.32 -50.75 -10.70
N PRO A 27 17.03 -50.38 -10.84
CA PRO A 27 16.64 -48.99 -11.08
C PRO A 27 17.27 -48.15 -9.97
N ARG A 28 17.97 -47.08 -10.35
CA ARG A 28 18.43 -46.10 -9.37
C ARG A 28 17.19 -45.66 -8.57
N PRO A 29 17.22 -45.68 -7.23
CA PRO A 29 16.08 -45.25 -6.44
C PRO A 29 15.65 -43.86 -6.91
N ASP A 30 14.35 -43.66 -7.11
CA ASP A 30 13.83 -42.34 -7.46
C ASP A 30 14.27 -41.35 -6.38
N GLY A 31 14.93 -40.27 -6.81
CA GLY A 31 15.38 -39.21 -5.92
C GLY A 31 14.20 -38.38 -5.40
N PRO A 32 14.45 -37.36 -4.58
CA PRO A 32 13.40 -36.52 -4.01
C PRO A 32 12.67 -35.63 -5.04
N THR A 33 13.24 -35.42 -6.23
CA THR A 33 12.73 -34.47 -7.23
C THR A 33 11.25 -34.69 -7.62
N PRO A 34 10.78 -35.91 -7.97
CA PRO A 34 9.38 -36.10 -8.37
C PRO A 34 8.38 -35.88 -7.23
N ALA A 35 8.79 -36.01 -5.97
CA ALA A 35 7.96 -35.66 -4.83
C ALA A 35 7.89 -34.14 -4.63
N ALA A 36 9.02 -33.46 -4.76
CA ALA A 36 9.09 -32.00 -4.71
C ALA A 36 8.29 -31.36 -5.86
N GLU A 37 8.34 -31.91 -7.08
CA GLU A 37 7.53 -31.44 -8.21
C GLU A 37 6.02 -31.49 -7.92
N ARG A 38 5.55 -32.56 -7.27
CA ARG A 38 4.14 -32.67 -6.85
C ARG A 38 3.78 -31.63 -5.78
N PHE A 39 4.67 -31.41 -4.80
CA PHE A 39 4.48 -30.39 -3.77
C PHE A 39 4.41 -29.00 -4.39
N PHE A 40 5.36 -28.67 -5.27
CA PHE A 40 5.40 -27.39 -5.96
C PHE A 40 4.21 -27.18 -6.90
N ALA A 41 3.74 -28.21 -7.60
CA ALA A 41 2.54 -28.12 -8.43
C ALA A 41 1.28 -27.84 -7.61
N ALA A 42 1.12 -28.51 -6.47
CA ALA A 42 0.00 -28.24 -5.55
C ALA A 42 0.08 -26.81 -4.99
N LEU A 43 1.28 -26.39 -4.55
CA LEU A 43 1.52 -25.04 -4.07
C LEU A 43 1.23 -23.98 -5.14
N SER A 44 1.71 -24.14 -6.37
CA SER A 44 1.47 -23.22 -7.49
C SER A 44 -0.02 -23.08 -7.85
N ASN A 45 -0.82 -24.12 -7.62
CA ASN A 45 -2.28 -24.08 -7.82
C ASN A 45 -3.04 -23.50 -6.61
N GLY A 46 -2.34 -23.10 -5.54
CA GLY A 46 -2.95 -22.65 -4.29
C GLY A 46 -3.58 -23.79 -3.47
N ASP A 47 -3.34 -25.05 -3.82
CA ASP A 47 -3.88 -26.21 -3.12
C ASP A 47 -2.99 -26.58 -1.91
N THR A 48 -3.13 -25.77 -0.85
CA THR A 48 -2.37 -25.93 0.39
C THR A 48 -2.71 -27.23 1.12
N ALA A 49 -3.89 -27.80 0.88
CA ALA A 49 -4.29 -29.08 1.44
C ALA A 49 -3.49 -30.22 0.81
N VAL A 50 -3.47 -30.31 -0.52
CA VAL A 50 -2.68 -31.33 -1.23
C VAL A 50 -1.18 -31.15 -0.98
N ALA A 51 -0.70 -29.90 -0.94
CA ALA A 51 0.70 -29.64 -0.61
C ALA A 51 1.06 -30.10 0.82
N GLY A 52 0.17 -29.89 1.79
CA GLY A 52 0.35 -30.34 3.17
C GLY A 52 0.46 -31.87 3.28
N GLU A 53 -0.40 -32.61 2.59
CA GLU A 53 -0.39 -34.09 2.58
C GLU A 53 0.91 -34.70 1.99
N LEU A 54 1.72 -33.90 1.29
CA LEU A 54 3.02 -34.32 0.76
C LEU A 54 4.18 -34.07 1.74
N SER A 55 3.87 -33.71 2.99
CA SER A 55 4.84 -33.47 4.07
C SER A 55 4.69 -34.48 5.21
N ASP A 56 5.72 -34.58 6.05
CA ASP A 56 5.72 -35.39 7.28
C ASP A 56 4.83 -34.81 8.41
N ASN A 57 4.35 -33.57 8.25
CA ASN A 57 3.42 -32.93 9.16
C ASN A 57 2.34 -32.13 8.40
N PRO A 58 1.30 -32.81 7.89
CA PRO A 58 0.31 -32.18 7.01
C PRO A 58 -0.48 -31.02 7.61
N SER A 59 -0.79 -31.08 8.91
CA SER A 59 -1.57 -30.04 9.59
C SER A 59 -0.79 -28.72 9.64
N ASP A 60 0.43 -28.77 10.19
CA ASP A 60 1.27 -27.59 10.36
C ASP A 60 1.70 -27.02 9.00
N ALA A 61 1.96 -27.89 8.03
CA ALA A 61 2.26 -27.50 6.66
C ALA A 61 1.11 -26.71 6.03
N ARG A 62 -0.10 -27.28 6.05
CA ARG A 62 -1.27 -26.62 5.48
C ARG A 62 -1.57 -25.28 6.16
N GLU A 63 -1.47 -25.20 7.48
CA GLU A 63 -1.69 -23.96 8.23
C GLU A 63 -0.69 -22.87 7.84
N ALA A 64 0.60 -23.19 7.82
CA ALA A 64 1.65 -22.25 7.46
C ALA A 64 1.57 -21.82 5.98
N LEU A 65 1.23 -22.74 5.07
CA LEU A 65 0.97 -22.41 3.66
C LEU A 65 -0.22 -21.45 3.53
N ASN A 66 -1.34 -21.72 4.19
CA ASN A 66 -2.50 -20.82 4.19
C ASN A 66 -2.16 -19.43 4.74
N ALA A 67 -1.41 -19.38 5.85
CA ALA A 67 -0.96 -18.12 6.44
C ALA A 67 -0.05 -17.35 5.48
N ALA A 68 0.85 -18.03 4.76
CA ALA A 68 1.72 -17.41 3.76
C ALA A 68 0.92 -16.79 2.61
N TRP A 69 -0.03 -17.54 2.03
CA TRP A 69 -0.92 -17.04 0.97
C TRP A 69 -1.75 -15.85 1.43
N SER A 70 -2.37 -15.94 2.60
CA SER A 70 -3.20 -14.88 3.17
C SER A 70 -2.37 -13.63 3.51
N GLY A 71 -1.24 -13.80 4.18
CA GLY A 71 -0.37 -12.70 4.61
C GLY A 71 0.27 -11.96 3.44
N LEU A 72 0.65 -12.68 2.37
CA LEU A 72 1.11 -12.08 1.12
C LEU A 72 -0.03 -11.52 0.26
N GLN A 73 -1.27 -11.93 0.51
CA GLN A 73 -2.40 -11.72 -0.41
C GLN A 73 -2.05 -12.21 -1.83
N ALA A 74 -1.31 -13.31 -1.91
CA ALA A 74 -0.75 -13.79 -3.16
C ALA A 74 -1.86 -14.24 -4.12
N THR A 75 -1.67 -13.97 -5.40
CA THR A 75 -2.58 -14.44 -6.47
C THR A 75 -2.06 -15.71 -7.14
N HIS A 76 -0.73 -15.86 -7.19
CA HIS A 76 -0.06 -17.00 -7.82
C HIS A 76 1.36 -17.15 -7.26
N VAL A 77 1.94 -18.35 -7.37
CA VAL A 77 3.37 -18.58 -7.12
C VAL A 77 3.97 -19.46 -8.20
N ASP A 78 4.97 -18.94 -8.89
CA ASP A 78 5.80 -19.76 -9.79
C ASP A 78 6.88 -20.47 -8.99
N THR A 79 7.09 -21.74 -9.32
CA THR A 79 8.04 -22.61 -8.64
C THR A 79 9.02 -23.17 -9.68
N GLN A 80 10.32 -23.14 -9.36
CA GLN A 80 11.36 -23.69 -10.21
C GLN A 80 12.34 -24.51 -9.38
N ILE A 81 12.64 -25.72 -9.83
CA ILE A 81 13.71 -26.55 -9.24
C ILE A 81 15.06 -26.12 -9.82
N LEU A 82 15.97 -25.71 -8.96
CA LEU A 82 17.34 -25.31 -9.32
C LEU A 82 18.31 -26.50 -9.28
N GLY A 83 17.97 -27.54 -8.52
CA GLY A 83 18.74 -28.78 -8.43
C GLY A 83 18.40 -29.57 -7.17
N SER A 84 18.80 -30.83 -7.11
CA SER A 84 18.61 -31.66 -5.92
C SER A 84 19.86 -32.45 -5.56
N LYS A 85 20.00 -32.73 -4.27
CA LYS A 85 21.03 -33.60 -3.69
C LYS A 85 20.37 -34.52 -2.68
N TYR A 86 20.80 -35.77 -2.61
CA TYR A 86 20.31 -36.69 -1.59
C TYR A 86 21.37 -37.72 -1.22
N THR A 87 21.22 -38.31 -0.04
CA THR A 87 22.04 -39.41 0.46
C THR A 87 21.11 -40.32 1.24
N GLU A 88 21.00 -41.57 0.81
CA GLU A 88 20.08 -42.56 1.38
C GLU A 88 18.65 -42.00 1.49
N ASP A 89 18.18 -41.76 2.70
CA ASP A 89 16.80 -41.37 3.01
C ASP A 89 16.62 -39.87 3.28
N ILE A 90 17.65 -39.04 3.11
CA ILE A 90 17.56 -37.58 3.25
C ILE A 90 17.96 -36.85 1.98
N GLY A 91 17.24 -35.77 1.68
CA GLY A 91 17.43 -34.99 0.47
C GLY A 91 17.21 -33.50 0.68
N THR A 92 17.73 -32.72 -0.25
CA THR A 92 17.51 -31.28 -0.35
C THR A 92 17.23 -30.94 -1.80
N VAL A 93 16.13 -30.22 -2.04
CA VAL A 93 15.77 -29.67 -3.34
C VAL A 93 15.89 -28.17 -3.27
N ASN A 94 16.83 -27.59 -4.02
CA ASN A 94 16.95 -26.15 -4.15
C ASN A 94 15.83 -25.65 -5.06
N TYR A 95 15.11 -24.62 -4.63
CA TYR A 95 14.02 -24.03 -5.38
C TYR A 95 14.24 -22.54 -5.59
N ARG A 96 13.51 -21.99 -6.56
CA ARG A 96 13.19 -20.57 -6.71
C ARG A 96 11.69 -20.40 -6.68
N TYR A 97 11.22 -19.52 -5.80
CA TYR A 97 9.83 -19.08 -5.76
C TYR A 97 9.72 -17.67 -6.30
N THR A 98 8.69 -17.43 -7.10
CA THR A 98 8.28 -16.09 -7.53
C THR A 98 6.82 -15.91 -7.17
N TRP A 99 6.57 -15.18 -6.09
CA TRP A 99 5.22 -14.84 -5.66
C TRP A 99 4.70 -13.68 -6.49
N HIS A 100 3.46 -13.81 -6.97
CA HIS A 100 2.70 -12.74 -7.61
C HIS A 100 1.75 -12.15 -6.59
N LEU A 101 1.88 -10.85 -6.37
CA LEU A 101 1.22 -10.10 -5.32
C LEU A 101 0.28 -9.05 -5.96
N PRO A 102 -0.65 -8.46 -5.18
CA PRO A 102 -1.54 -7.42 -5.68
C PRO A 102 -0.77 -6.25 -6.30
N LYS A 103 -1.42 -5.52 -7.22
CA LYS A 103 -0.82 -4.41 -7.98
C LYS A 103 0.35 -4.82 -8.90
N ASN A 104 0.29 -6.03 -9.47
CA ASN A 104 1.28 -6.56 -10.42
C ASN A 104 2.71 -6.57 -9.86
N ARG A 105 2.85 -6.89 -8.57
CA ARG A 105 4.13 -6.95 -7.85
C ARG A 105 4.63 -8.38 -7.84
N THR A 106 5.94 -8.55 -7.94
CA THR A 106 6.57 -9.89 -7.86
C THR A 106 7.66 -9.90 -6.80
N TRP A 107 7.76 -11.01 -6.08
CA TRP A 107 8.82 -11.25 -5.10
C TRP A 107 9.47 -12.60 -5.36
N THR A 108 10.75 -12.57 -5.75
CA THR A 108 11.53 -13.77 -6.08
C THR A 108 12.63 -14.01 -5.06
N TYR A 109 12.78 -15.26 -4.64
CA TYR A 109 13.90 -15.70 -3.80
C TYR A 109 14.19 -17.18 -4.01
N ASP A 110 15.40 -17.58 -3.61
CA ASP A 110 15.86 -18.96 -3.63
C ASP A 110 15.82 -19.54 -2.22
N GLY A 111 15.56 -20.85 -2.14
CA GLY A 111 15.49 -21.57 -0.87
C GLY A 111 15.77 -23.05 -1.04
N GLN A 112 15.56 -23.79 0.05
CA GLN A 112 15.84 -25.22 0.10
C GLN A 112 14.67 -25.93 0.76
N LEU A 113 14.13 -26.92 0.04
CA LEU A 113 13.11 -27.83 0.53
C LEU A 113 13.80 -29.06 1.10
N LYS A 114 13.63 -29.31 2.40
CA LYS A 114 14.16 -30.51 3.06
C LYS A 114 13.24 -31.69 2.75
N MET A 115 13.83 -32.82 2.40
CA MET A 115 13.11 -34.02 2.00
C MET A 115 13.58 -35.21 2.84
N ALA A 116 12.66 -36.09 3.18
CA ALA A 116 12.94 -37.35 3.86
C ALA A 116 12.19 -38.49 3.16
N ARG A 117 12.77 -39.69 3.20
CA ARG A 117 12.16 -40.90 2.66
C ARG A 117 11.62 -41.75 3.80
N TYR A 118 10.32 -42.03 3.77
CA TYR A 118 9.64 -42.89 4.73
C TYR A 118 8.88 -43.99 3.99
N GLU A 119 9.07 -45.24 4.40
CA GLU A 119 8.46 -46.43 3.76
C GLU A 119 8.64 -46.47 2.22
N GLY A 120 9.78 -45.98 1.73
CA GLY A 120 10.10 -45.94 0.31
C GLY A 120 9.56 -44.72 -0.45
N HIS A 121 8.80 -43.84 0.21
CA HIS A 121 8.21 -42.63 -0.37
C HIS A 121 8.92 -41.36 0.11
N TRP A 122 9.27 -40.47 -0.81
CA TRP A 122 9.80 -39.14 -0.47
C TRP A 122 8.67 -38.20 -0.08
N GLN A 123 8.85 -37.49 1.01
CA GLN A 123 7.98 -36.43 1.51
C GLN A 123 8.81 -35.22 1.95
N VAL A 124 8.16 -34.05 2.04
CA VAL A 124 8.76 -32.85 2.61
C VAL A 124 8.95 -33.06 4.11
N ARG A 125 10.17 -32.82 4.61
CA ARG A 125 10.42 -32.74 6.04
C ARG A 125 10.10 -31.32 6.50
N TRP A 126 8.88 -31.11 6.95
CA TRP A 126 8.29 -29.78 7.10
C TRP A 126 9.00 -28.92 8.15
N SER A 127 9.24 -27.67 7.77
CA SER A 127 9.69 -26.57 8.60
C SER A 127 9.29 -25.25 7.94
N THR A 128 9.14 -24.17 8.71
CA THR A 128 8.88 -22.83 8.13
C THR A 128 10.00 -22.35 7.21
N THR A 129 11.22 -22.88 7.38
CA THR A 129 12.35 -22.59 6.48
C THR A 129 12.16 -23.13 5.07
N ASP A 130 11.27 -24.11 4.88
CA ASP A 130 10.91 -24.61 3.55
C ASP A 130 10.12 -23.56 2.75
N LEU A 131 9.40 -22.66 3.41
CA LEU A 131 8.71 -21.52 2.79
C LEU A 131 9.69 -20.39 2.44
N HIS A 132 10.57 -20.01 3.36
CA HIS A 132 11.60 -18.99 3.12
C HIS A 132 12.74 -19.13 4.15
N PRO A 133 14.02 -19.02 3.74
CA PRO A 133 15.18 -19.36 4.59
C PRO A 133 15.34 -18.48 5.84
N ARG A 134 14.73 -17.29 5.86
CA ARG A 134 14.75 -16.36 7.00
C ARG A 134 13.50 -16.42 7.91
N LEU A 135 12.57 -17.36 7.68
CA LEU A 135 11.47 -17.57 8.60
C LEU A 135 11.92 -18.40 9.80
N GLY A 136 11.61 -17.90 11.00
CA GLY A 136 11.69 -18.69 12.24
C GLY A 136 10.47 -19.60 12.42
N GLU A 137 10.48 -20.40 13.49
CA GLU A 137 9.31 -21.17 13.90
C GLU A 137 8.12 -20.25 14.19
N HIS A 138 6.92 -20.68 13.81
CA HIS A 138 5.66 -19.92 13.96
C HIS A 138 5.67 -18.51 13.36
N GLN A 139 6.58 -18.24 12.42
CA GLN A 139 6.56 -17.01 11.62
C GLN A 139 5.89 -17.24 10.28
N THR A 140 5.23 -16.21 9.79
CA THR A 140 4.66 -16.18 8.45
C THR A 140 4.96 -14.85 7.77
N PHE A 141 4.52 -14.68 6.53
CA PHE A 141 4.69 -13.45 5.78
C PHE A 141 3.60 -12.44 6.09
N ALA A 142 3.91 -11.17 5.92
CA ALA A 142 2.90 -10.14 5.73
C ALA A 142 3.34 -9.13 4.66
N LEU A 143 2.42 -8.80 3.76
CA LEU A 143 2.58 -7.72 2.81
C LEU A 143 2.20 -6.38 3.47
N ARG A 144 3.12 -5.43 3.48
CA ARG A 144 2.87 -4.05 3.95
C ARG A 144 2.94 -3.09 2.78
N ALA A 145 1.98 -2.19 2.69
CA ALA A 145 2.09 -1.02 1.82
C ALA A 145 2.91 0.05 2.53
N ASP A 146 3.78 0.72 1.80
CA ASP A 146 4.51 1.89 2.28
C ASP A 146 4.14 3.09 1.40
N PRO A 147 3.20 3.94 1.84
CA PRO A 147 2.78 5.09 1.04
C PRO A 147 3.92 6.12 0.94
N PRO A 148 4.12 6.75 -0.23
CA PRO A 148 5.11 7.79 -0.35
C PRO A 148 4.66 9.02 0.44
N ARG A 149 5.63 9.83 0.87
CA ARG A 149 5.32 11.18 1.33
C ARG A 149 4.73 11.94 0.15
N ARG A 150 3.57 12.56 0.34
CA ARG A 150 2.99 13.46 -0.65
C ARG A 150 3.95 14.62 -0.89
N ALA A 151 4.00 15.10 -2.12
CA ALA A 151 4.80 16.27 -2.45
C ALA A 151 4.08 17.56 -2.01
N ALA A 152 4.86 18.61 -1.77
CA ALA A 152 4.32 19.95 -1.52
C ALA A 152 3.97 20.65 -2.84
N VAL A 153 3.12 21.66 -2.75
CA VAL A 153 2.90 22.64 -3.82
C VAL A 153 3.61 23.92 -3.43
N ASN A 154 4.41 24.48 -4.32
CA ASN A 154 5.13 25.73 -4.10
C ASN A 154 4.67 26.84 -5.04
N GLU A 155 4.77 28.08 -4.57
CA GLU A 155 4.58 29.27 -5.41
C GLU A 155 5.89 29.68 -6.11
N VAL A 156 5.83 30.64 -7.04
CA VAL A 156 6.96 30.98 -7.93
C VAL A 156 8.23 31.44 -7.18
N GLY A 157 8.08 32.00 -5.99
CA GLY A 157 9.16 32.35 -5.07
C GLY A 157 9.79 31.15 -4.34
N GLY A 158 9.27 29.93 -4.54
CA GLY A 158 9.78 28.69 -3.99
C GLY A 158 9.27 28.33 -2.60
N THR A 159 8.38 29.13 -2.01
CA THR A 159 7.78 28.78 -0.72
C THR A 159 6.62 27.81 -0.89
N ASP A 160 6.48 26.85 0.03
CA ASP A 160 5.35 25.93 0.02
C ASP A 160 4.05 26.67 0.34
N VAL A 161 3.01 26.41 -0.44
CA VAL A 161 1.64 26.91 -0.25
C VAL A 161 0.72 25.81 0.25
N LEU A 162 1.01 24.56 -0.12
CA LEU A 162 0.32 23.36 0.36
C LEU A 162 1.37 22.33 0.75
N ALA A 163 1.31 21.83 1.98
CA ALA A 163 2.24 20.85 2.52
C ALA A 163 1.52 19.63 3.11
N PRO A 164 2.13 18.44 3.09
CA PRO A 164 1.59 17.27 3.77
C PRO A 164 1.49 17.51 5.27
N GLY A 165 0.34 17.21 5.85
CA GLY A 165 0.08 17.32 7.28
C GLY A 165 -1.00 16.36 7.74
N TYR A 166 -1.40 16.49 9.01
CA TYR A 166 -2.47 15.70 9.59
C TYR A 166 -3.59 16.58 10.13
N LEU A 167 -4.81 16.13 9.86
CA LEU A 167 -5.99 16.48 10.62
C LEU A 167 -6.31 15.32 11.58
N TYR A 168 -6.95 15.61 12.70
CA TYR A 168 -7.25 14.64 13.74
C TYR A 168 -8.75 14.56 13.94
N ASN A 169 -9.37 13.47 13.50
CA ASN A 169 -10.79 13.26 13.69
C ASN A 169 -11.07 12.64 15.06
N TYR A 170 -11.91 13.30 15.84
CA TYR A 170 -12.35 12.86 17.15
C TYR A 170 -13.71 12.19 17.03
N THR A 171 -13.81 10.97 17.56
CA THR A 171 -15.07 10.24 17.64
C THR A 171 -15.29 9.70 19.06
N LEU A 172 -16.56 9.54 19.44
CA LEU A 172 -16.96 8.94 20.72
C LEU A 172 -17.64 7.59 20.48
N ASP A 173 -16.97 6.51 20.88
CA ASP A 173 -17.47 5.14 20.83
C ASP A 173 -18.06 4.74 22.19
N ALA A 174 -19.39 4.72 22.28
CA ALA A 174 -20.10 4.35 23.50
C ALA A 174 -19.83 2.91 23.96
N SER A 175 -19.59 1.98 23.03
CA SER A 175 -19.30 0.58 23.36
C SER A 175 -17.95 0.42 24.06
N ARG A 176 -16.95 1.23 23.66
CA ARG A 176 -15.64 1.30 24.30
C ARG A 176 -15.64 2.10 25.59
N ALA A 177 -16.51 3.13 25.68
CA ALA A 177 -16.66 3.92 26.89
C ALA A 177 -17.31 3.12 28.03
N GLY A 178 -18.31 2.31 27.71
CA GLY A 178 -19.07 1.53 28.69
C GLY A 178 -19.64 2.41 29.80
N ASP A 179 -19.47 1.99 31.05
CA ASP A 179 -19.95 2.72 32.24
C ASP A 179 -19.35 4.12 32.40
N TYR A 180 -18.21 4.40 31.73
CA TYR A 180 -17.54 5.70 31.78
C TYR A 180 -18.14 6.72 30.81
N LEU A 181 -19.11 6.33 29.95
CA LEU A 181 -19.61 7.16 28.86
C LEU A 181 -20.01 8.58 29.28
N ILE A 182 -20.77 8.74 30.36
CA ILE A 182 -21.21 10.07 30.81
C ILE A 182 -20.04 10.93 31.32
N THR A 183 -19.05 10.31 31.98
CA THR A 183 -17.86 11.02 32.47
C THR A 183 -16.95 11.41 31.30
N THR A 184 -16.76 10.51 30.33
CA THR A 184 -16.06 10.81 29.08
C THR A 184 -16.75 11.93 28.31
N ALA A 185 -18.08 11.87 28.15
CA ALA A 185 -18.85 12.89 27.43
C ALA A 185 -18.72 14.29 28.07
N ARG A 186 -18.65 14.38 29.41
CA ARG A 186 -18.39 15.65 30.12
C ARG A 186 -17.02 16.23 29.77
N ALA A 187 -15.97 15.42 29.85
CA ALA A 187 -14.62 15.85 29.52
C ALA A 187 -14.48 16.21 28.04
N VAL A 188 -15.13 15.47 27.15
CA VAL A 188 -15.18 15.76 25.71
C VAL A 188 -15.84 17.10 25.44
N VAL A 189 -17.02 17.37 26.02
CA VAL A 189 -17.71 18.66 25.90
C VAL A 189 -16.85 19.79 26.43
N GLU A 190 -16.26 19.64 27.62
CA GLU A 190 -15.40 20.66 28.21
C GLU A 190 -14.18 21.00 27.33
N ALA A 191 -13.53 19.98 26.76
CA ALA A 191 -12.35 20.16 25.93
C ALA A 191 -12.65 20.67 24.51
N LEU A 192 -13.80 20.30 23.92
CA LEU A 192 -14.13 20.59 22.53
C LEU A 192 -15.05 21.79 22.32
N HIS A 193 -15.82 22.20 23.33
CA HIS A 193 -16.72 23.36 23.25
C HIS A 193 -16.04 24.65 22.72
N PRO A 194 -14.77 24.97 23.03
CA PRO A 194 -14.10 26.14 22.45
C PRO A 194 -13.97 26.12 20.92
N PHE A 195 -14.07 24.95 20.30
CA PHE A 195 -13.92 24.74 18.85
C PHE A 195 -15.27 24.51 18.14
N ASP A 196 -16.25 23.99 18.86
CA ASP A 196 -17.61 23.74 18.36
C ASP A 196 -18.62 23.99 19.50
N ASP A 197 -19.39 25.08 19.37
CA ASP A 197 -20.38 25.51 20.37
C ASP A 197 -21.63 24.63 20.40
N THR A 198 -21.80 23.74 19.41
CA THR A 198 -22.87 22.74 19.41
C THR A 198 -22.59 21.60 20.39
N LEU A 199 -21.32 21.38 20.76
CA LEU A 199 -20.90 20.42 21.79
C LEU A 199 -21.03 21.05 23.19
N ASN A 200 -22.26 21.20 23.66
CA ASN A 200 -22.56 21.93 24.91
C ASN A 200 -23.31 21.13 25.98
N ASP A 201 -23.73 19.90 25.68
CA ASP A 201 -24.55 19.09 26.57
C ASP A 201 -23.99 17.66 26.68
N PRO A 202 -23.28 17.35 27.78
CA PRO A 202 -22.68 16.03 27.98
C PRO A 202 -23.70 14.89 28.02
N GLN A 203 -24.91 15.16 28.52
CA GLN A 203 -25.96 14.15 28.63
C GLN A 203 -26.50 13.83 27.23
N ARG A 204 -26.80 14.86 26.43
CA ARG A 204 -27.24 14.68 25.04
C ARG A 204 -26.17 13.96 24.21
N LEU A 205 -24.90 14.32 24.38
CA LEU A 205 -23.79 13.68 23.67
C LEU A 205 -23.70 12.18 23.99
N ALA A 206 -23.78 11.82 25.29
CA ALA A 206 -23.78 10.43 25.73
C ALA A 206 -24.97 9.64 25.16
N GLU A 207 -26.17 10.23 25.19
CA GLU A 207 -27.39 9.63 24.62
C GLU A 207 -27.22 9.37 23.11
N GLN A 208 -26.76 10.36 22.35
CA GLN A 208 -26.52 10.24 20.91
C GLN A 208 -25.49 9.15 20.58
N ALA A 209 -24.37 9.11 21.31
CA ALA A 209 -23.33 8.10 21.11
C ALA A 209 -23.81 6.68 21.45
N SER A 210 -24.67 6.54 22.48
CA SER A 210 -25.24 5.23 22.83
C SER A 210 -26.29 4.75 21.83
N ALA A 211 -27.03 5.66 21.20
CA ALA A 211 -28.10 5.35 20.26
C ALA A 211 -27.60 5.01 18.84
N SER A 212 -26.44 5.52 18.43
CA SER A 212 -25.92 5.38 17.05
C SER A 212 -25.44 3.95 16.71
N GLY A 213 -25.06 3.15 17.71
CA GLY A 213 -24.46 1.81 17.53
C GLY A 213 -23.11 1.82 16.78
N LYS A 214 -22.56 3.00 16.49
CA LYS A 214 -21.27 3.26 15.82
C LYS A 214 -20.60 4.44 16.50
N PRO A 215 -19.26 4.58 16.42
CA PRO A 215 -18.58 5.77 16.92
C PRO A 215 -19.22 7.05 16.38
N LEU A 216 -19.61 7.96 17.29
CA LEU A 216 -20.21 9.24 16.96
C LEU A 216 -19.11 10.21 16.52
N ASP A 217 -19.25 10.78 15.32
CA ASP A 217 -18.34 11.80 14.82
C ASP A 217 -18.53 13.11 15.59
N LEU A 218 -17.43 13.74 16.03
CA LEU A 218 -17.47 14.96 16.83
C LEU A 218 -16.91 16.14 16.07
N ILE A 219 -15.60 16.12 15.82
CA ILE A 219 -14.88 17.24 15.23
C ILE A 219 -13.55 16.76 14.64
N THR A 220 -13.12 17.44 13.58
CA THR A 220 -11.78 17.27 13.03
C THR A 220 -10.92 18.48 13.38
N LEU A 221 -9.87 18.27 14.15
CA LEU A 221 -8.95 19.31 14.61
C LEU A 221 -7.67 19.37 13.77
N ARG A 222 -7.11 20.57 13.65
CA ARG A 222 -5.75 20.78 13.12
C ARG A 222 -4.72 20.33 14.15
N THR A 223 -3.48 20.12 13.70
CA THR A 223 -2.37 19.69 14.57
C THR A 223 -2.21 20.57 15.81
N ASP A 224 -2.22 21.91 15.66
CA ASP A 224 -2.02 22.82 16.80
C ASP A 224 -3.15 22.75 17.84
N ASP A 225 -4.40 22.56 17.40
CA ASP A 225 -5.55 22.44 18.31
C ASP A 225 -5.62 21.04 18.91
N ASN A 226 -5.31 20.01 18.14
CA ASN A 226 -5.13 18.65 18.63
C ASN A 226 -4.06 18.59 19.73
N ASN A 227 -2.94 19.30 19.59
CA ASN A 227 -1.89 19.34 20.61
C ASN A 227 -2.36 19.95 21.95
N LYS A 228 -3.41 20.78 21.92
CA LYS A 228 -4.03 21.35 23.13
C LYS A 228 -5.07 20.39 23.73
N VAL A 229 -5.82 19.68 22.88
CA VAL A 229 -6.97 18.85 23.27
C VAL A 229 -6.60 17.40 23.61
N ALA A 230 -5.77 16.76 22.79
CA ALA A 230 -5.44 15.34 22.89
C ALA A 230 -4.89 14.95 24.28
N PRO A 231 -4.01 15.73 24.94
CA PRO A 231 -3.54 15.39 26.27
C PRO A 231 -4.65 15.31 27.34
N ALA A 232 -5.74 16.06 27.17
CA ALA A 232 -6.83 16.11 28.13
C ALA A 232 -7.81 14.93 27.99
N ILE A 233 -8.13 14.53 26.76
CA ILE A 233 -9.21 13.57 26.50
C ILE A 233 -8.79 12.32 25.72
N GLY A 234 -7.59 12.28 25.13
CA GLY A 234 -7.20 11.24 24.17
C GLY A 234 -7.02 9.83 24.76
N ASN A 235 -6.82 9.71 26.07
CA ASN A 235 -6.72 8.44 26.78
C ASN A 235 -8.04 8.02 27.46
N LEU A 236 -9.11 8.80 27.32
CA LEU A 236 -10.39 8.49 27.96
C LEU A 236 -11.09 7.31 27.27
N PRO A 237 -11.73 6.40 28.02
CA PRO A 237 -12.50 5.30 27.44
C PRO A 237 -13.55 5.81 26.47
N GLY A 238 -13.52 5.28 25.24
CA GLY A 238 -14.45 5.65 24.16
C GLY A 238 -14.00 6.79 23.26
N VAL A 239 -13.00 7.59 23.64
CA VAL A 239 -12.45 8.61 22.74
C VAL A 239 -11.52 7.93 21.74
N VAL A 240 -11.80 8.11 20.45
CA VAL A 240 -10.95 7.60 19.38
C VAL A 240 -10.50 8.78 18.52
N ILE A 241 -9.20 9.03 18.52
CA ILE A 241 -8.54 10.05 17.71
C ILE A 241 -7.91 9.35 16.51
N THR A 242 -8.40 9.66 15.31
CA THR A 242 -7.88 9.09 14.06
C THR A 242 -7.13 10.15 13.28
N PRO A 243 -5.80 10.02 13.10
CA PRO A 243 -5.04 10.92 12.23
C PRO A 243 -5.43 10.68 10.77
N GLN A 244 -5.70 11.77 10.04
CA GLN A 244 -6.05 11.80 8.63
C GLN A 244 -4.97 12.58 7.89
N ALA A 245 -4.20 11.88 7.05
CA ALA A 245 -3.19 12.51 6.22
C ALA A 245 -3.85 13.39 5.16
N GLU A 246 -3.46 14.66 5.09
CA GLU A 246 -4.08 15.66 4.23
C GLU A 246 -3.06 16.65 3.69
N LEU A 247 -3.35 17.23 2.51
CA LEU A 247 -2.58 18.36 1.99
C LEU A 247 -3.17 19.67 2.53
N LEU A 248 -2.40 20.40 3.33
CA LEU A 248 -2.87 21.55 4.09
C LEU A 248 -2.18 22.85 3.66
N PRO A 249 -2.90 23.99 3.62
CA PRO A 249 -2.28 25.30 3.46
C PRO A 249 -1.22 25.55 4.53
N THR A 250 -0.06 26.05 4.10
CA THR A 250 1.00 26.54 5.00
C THR A 250 0.64 27.90 5.61
N ASP A 251 -0.18 28.68 4.90
CA ASP A 251 -0.80 29.93 5.34
C ASP A 251 -2.24 29.99 4.82
N TYR A 252 -3.21 30.07 5.73
CA TYR A 252 -4.65 30.08 5.39
C TYR A 252 -5.14 31.40 4.81
N HIS A 253 -4.39 32.49 4.99
CA HIS A 253 -4.72 33.80 4.42
C HIS A 253 -4.17 33.94 3.00
N PHE A 254 -3.17 33.13 2.65
CA PHE A 254 -2.59 33.15 1.32
C PHE A 254 -3.56 32.56 0.29
N ALA A 255 -4.05 33.42 -0.63
CA ALA A 255 -4.93 33.05 -1.74
C ALA A 255 -6.07 32.07 -1.33
N SER A 256 -6.75 32.36 -0.22
CA SER A 256 -7.80 31.51 0.36
C SER A 256 -8.89 31.13 -0.65
N ALA A 257 -9.24 32.06 -1.55
CA ALA A 257 -10.21 31.84 -2.63
C ALA A 257 -9.78 30.80 -3.67
N LEU A 258 -8.48 30.51 -3.79
CA LEU A 258 -7.92 29.57 -4.76
C LEU A 258 -7.50 28.23 -4.16
N MET A 259 -7.11 28.19 -2.88
CA MET A 259 -6.48 27.00 -2.28
C MET A 259 -7.31 25.72 -2.44
N GLY A 260 -8.63 25.81 -2.26
CA GLY A 260 -9.53 24.66 -2.45
C GLY A 260 -9.50 24.10 -3.87
N GLN A 261 -9.48 24.99 -4.87
CA GLN A 261 -9.44 24.59 -6.28
C GLN A 261 -8.04 24.10 -6.68
N ILE A 262 -6.98 24.77 -6.25
CA ILE A 262 -5.60 24.34 -6.48
C ILE A 262 -5.43 22.93 -5.93
N LYS A 263 -5.80 22.70 -4.67
CA LYS A 263 -5.76 21.38 -4.04
C LYS A 263 -6.52 20.33 -4.86
N LYS A 264 -7.76 20.63 -5.27
CA LYS A 264 -8.57 19.71 -6.08
C LYS A 264 -7.91 19.35 -7.41
N THR A 265 -7.21 20.30 -8.03
CA THR A 265 -6.55 20.08 -9.32
C THR A 265 -5.24 19.31 -9.19
N VAL A 266 -4.46 19.55 -8.13
CA VAL A 266 -3.10 19.00 -8.00
C VAL A 266 -3.02 17.71 -7.18
N ILE A 267 -4.05 17.36 -6.40
CA ILE A 267 -3.94 16.28 -5.40
C ILE A 267 -3.60 14.92 -6.02
N ASP A 268 -4.14 14.60 -7.19
CA ASP A 268 -3.91 13.32 -7.86
C ASP A 268 -2.50 13.23 -8.47
N GLU A 269 -1.88 14.37 -8.78
CA GLU A 269 -0.53 14.45 -9.35
C GLU A 269 0.58 14.41 -8.27
N LEU A 270 0.21 14.68 -7.01
CA LEU A 270 1.13 14.66 -5.86
C LEU A 270 1.24 13.29 -5.19
N ASP A 271 0.42 12.33 -5.60
CA ASP A 271 0.51 10.96 -5.14
C ASP A 271 1.70 10.28 -5.83
N GLY A 272 2.72 9.93 -5.05
CA GLY A 272 3.87 9.17 -5.53
C GLY A 272 3.55 7.70 -5.80
N GLN A 273 4.57 6.94 -6.19
CA GLN A 273 4.46 5.48 -6.29
C GLN A 273 4.62 4.86 -4.91
N ALA A 274 3.59 4.16 -4.45
CA ALA A 274 3.63 3.45 -3.18
C ALA A 274 4.61 2.28 -3.22
N GLY A 275 5.55 2.34 -2.28
CA GLY A 275 6.44 1.25 -1.95
C GLY A 275 5.67 0.10 -1.29
N TRP A 276 6.39 -0.97 -1.03
CA TRP A 276 5.87 -2.12 -0.35
C TRP A 276 7.01 -2.97 0.20
N ARG A 277 6.69 -3.71 1.26
CA ARG A 277 7.63 -4.65 1.86
C ARG A 277 6.94 -5.95 2.17
N VAL A 278 7.68 -7.04 2.04
CA VAL A 278 7.33 -8.32 2.64
C VAL A 278 8.11 -8.43 3.94
N VAL A 279 7.41 -8.66 5.03
CA VAL A 279 8.01 -8.86 6.35
C VAL A 279 7.69 -10.26 6.86
N SER A 280 8.54 -10.80 7.71
CA SER A 280 8.16 -11.91 8.57
C SER A 280 7.46 -11.37 9.81
N VAL A 281 6.39 -12.03 10.25
CA VAL A 281 5.65 -11.69 11.47
C VAL A 281 5.56 -12.91 12.37
N ASN A 282 5.48 -12.69 13.68
CA ASN A 282 5.19 -13.74 14.65
C ASN A 282 3.67 -13.95 14.83
N GLN A 283 3.29 -14.89 15.70
CA GLN A 283 1.89 -15.20 16.06
C GLN A 283 1.06 -14.01 16.59
N ASN A 284 1.71 -12.94 17.06
CA ASN A 284 1.06 -11.71 17.53
C ASN A 284 1.00 -10.64 16.43
N ALA A 285 1.27 -11.00 15.17
CA ALA A 285 1.36 -10.11 14.02
C ALA A 285 2.42 -9.00 14.13
N VAL A 286 3.40 -9.15 15.02
CA VAL A 286 4.51 -8.20 15.17
C VAL A 286 5.56 -8.49 14.10
N ASP A 287 5.99 -7.43 13.38
CA ASP A 287 7.05 -7.49 12.37
C ASP A 287 8.39 -7.91 13.04
N VAL A 288 9.00 -8.99 12.54
CA VAL A 288 10.28 -9.54 13.04
C VAL A 288 11.45 -9.17 12.13
N ALA A 289 11.29 -9.30 10.81
CA ALA A 289 12.33 -8.95 9.84
C ALA A 289 11.75 -8.52 8.49
N VAL A 290 12.44 -7.63 7.78
CA VAL A 290 12.12 -7.26 6.39
C VAL A 290 12.75 -8.28 5.44
N LEU A 291 11.90 -8.95 4.66
CA LEU A 291 12.30 -9.98 3.71
C LEU A 291 12.58 -9.41 2.31
N HIS A 292 11.80 -8.41 1.91
CA HIS A 292 11.96 -7.67 0.67
C HIS A 292 11.36 -6.28 0.84
N GLU A 293 11.94 -5.30 0.17
CA GLU A 293 11.48 -3.91 0.23
C GLU A 293 11.70 -3.26 -1.13
N VAL A 294 10.66 -2.59 -1.60
CA VAL A 294 10.70 -1.63 -2.68
C VAL A 294 10.32 -0.30 -2.07
N GLU A 295 11.28 0.62 -2.02
CA GLU A 295 11.07 1.94 -1.43
C GLU A 295 9.98 2.71 -2.18
N PRO A 296 9.15 3.49 -1.47
CA PRO A 296 8.23 4.42 -2.11
C PRO A 296 8.99 5.50 -2.87
N SER A 297 8.45 5.91 -4.02
CA SER A 297 8.98 7.03 -4.81
C SER A 297 8.01 8.21 -4.74
N PRO A 298 8.33 9.29 -4.01
CA PRO A 298 7.50 10.50 -3.96
C PRO A 298 7.30 11.12 -5.33
N ALA A 299 6.13 11.72 -5.54
CA ALA A 299 5.91 12.58 -6.69
C ALA A 299 6.83 13.82 -6.62
N PRO A 300 7.18 14.45 -7.76
CA PRO A 300 7.80 15.76 -7.73
C PRO A 300 6.83 16.81 -7.16
N SER A 301 7.37 17.86 -6.54
CA SER A 301 6.57 19.02 -6.13
C SER A 301 6.00 19.74 -7.34
N ILE A 302 4.79 20.28 -7.20
CA ILE A 302 4.14 21.08 -8.24
C ILE A 302 4.37 22.56 -7.95
N SER A 303 4.79 23.30 -8.97
CA SER A 303 4.93 24.76 -8.91
C SER A 303 3.72 25.44 -9.52
N ILE A 304 3.14 26.39 -8.79
CA ILE A 304 2.10 27.30 -9.30
C ILE A 304 2.70 28.67 -9.63
N SER A 305 2.03 29.41 -10.51
CA SER A 305 2.47 30.72 -10.98
C SER A 305 2.20 31.88 -10.02
N LEU A 306 1.40 31.66 -8.97
CA LEU A 306 1.17 32.68 -7.95
C LEU A 306 2.50 33.13 -7.36
N ASP A 307 2.56 34.40 -6.99
CA ASP A 307 3.69 35.00 -6.29
C ASP A 307 3.22 35.47 -4.92
N ARG A 308 3.91 35.04 -3.85
CA ARG A 308 3.50 35.37 -2.48
C ARG A 308 3.44 36.86 -2.21
N ALA A 309 4.44 37.61 -2.65
CA ALA A 309 4.50 39.03 -2.40
C ALA A 309 3.41 39.78 -3.18
N VAL A 310 3.20 39.42 -4.45
CA VAL A 310 2.17 40.03 -5.31
C VAL A 310 0.77 39.69 -4.78
N GLN A 311 0.53 38.44 -4.40
CA GLN A 311 -0.75 37.99 -3.84
C GLN A 311 -1.10 38.73 -2.57
N ASN A 312 -0.17 38.84 -1.63
CA ASN A 312 -0.41 39.54 -0.37
C ASN A 312 -0.67 41.04 -0.60
N ALA A 313 0.10 41.67 -1.51
CA ALA A 313 -0.14 43.07 -1.88
C ALA A 313 -1.52 43.28 -2.52
N ALA A 314 -1.93 42.38 -3.42
CA ALA A 314 -3.25 42.42 -4.05
C ALA A 314 -4.38 42.22 -3.02
N GLN A 315 -4.21 41.29 -2.07
CA GLN A 315 -5.18 41.04 -1.00
C GLN A 315 -5.33 42.26 -0.09
N HIS A 316 -4.23 42.85 0.37
CA HIS A 316 -4.28 44.08 1.16
C HIS A 316 -4.95 45.25 0.41
N ALA A 317 -4.79 45.33 -0.92
CA ALA A 317 -5.42 46.39 -1.70
C ALA A 317 -6.95 46.24 -1.77
N VAL A 318 -7.48 45.03 -1.95
CA VAL A 318 -8.93 44.78 -1.97
C VAL A 318 -9.56 44.86 -0.58
N ASP A 319 -8.86 44.43 0.47
CA ASP A 319 -9.35 44.46 1.85
C ASP A 319 -9.58 45.90 2.35
N ASN A 320 -8.83 46.86 1.82
CA ASN A 320 -9.02 48.29 2.12
C ASN A 320 -10.29 48.90 1.46
N GLN A 321 -11.00 48.15 0.62
CA GLN A 321 -12.23 48.61 -0.03
C GLN A 321 -13.47 48.20 0.75
N ARG A 322 -14.40 49.14 0.96
CA ARG A 322 -15.69 48.87 1.63
C ARG A 322 -16.71 48.16 0.74
N ARG A 323 -16.59 48.29 -0.57
CA ARG A 323 -17.46 47.63 -1.57
C ARG A 323 -16.79 46.34 -2.03
N GLN A 324 -17.55 45.49 -2.70
CA GLN A 324 -16.99 44.32 -3.39
C GLN A 324 -15.84 44.75 -4.30
N ALA A 325 -14.68 44.15 -4.07
CA ALA A 325 -13.46 44.46 -4.80
C ALA A 325 -12.68 43.19 -5.09
N MET A 326 -12.15 43.12 -6.31
CA MET A 326 -11.34 42.00 -6.79
C MET A 326 -10.15 42.54 -7.57
N ILE A 327 -9.02 41.83 -7.50
CA ILE A 327 -7.81 42.10 -8.28
C ILE A 327 -7.30 40.78 -8.85
N VAL A 328 -6.98 40.78 -10.14
CA VAL A 328 -6.24 39.71 -10.81
C VAL A 328 -4.98 40.32 -11.39
N VAL A 329 -3.82 39.74 -11.07
CA VAL A 329 -2.52 40.21 -11.56
C VAL A 329 -1.96 39.16 -12.53
N ILE A 330 -1.63 39.61 -13.74
CA ILE A 330 -1.14 38.75 -14.82
C ILE A 330 0.23 39.25 -15.26
N LYS A 331 1.18 38.35 -15.52
CA LYS A 331 2.45 38.63 -16.17
C LYS A 331 2.26 38.58 -17.69
N PRO A 332 2.21 39.73 -18.40
CA PRO A 332 1.77 39.74 -19.80
C PRO A 332 2.66 38.93 -20.75
N SER A 333 3.96 38.81 -20.44
CA SER A 333 4.91 38.09 -21.30
C SER A 333 4.71 36.57 -21.34
N THR A 334 4.10 36.00 -20.29
CA THR A 334 3.92 34.55 -20.14
C THR A 334 2.45 34.15 -20.01
N GLY A 335 1.58 35.09 -19.64
CA GLY A 335 0.19 34.80 -19.28
C GLY A 335 0.02 34.28 -17.85
N ASP A 336 1.11 34.21 -17.07
CA ASP A 336 1.06 33.71 -15.70
C ASP A 336 0.16 34.57 -14.82
N ILE A 337 -0.69 33.94 -14.03
CA ILE A 337 -1.46 34.60 -12.99
C ILE A 337 -0.59 34.66 -11.74
N LEU A 338 -0.17 35.87 -11.36
CA LEU A 338 0.68 36.11 -10.20
C LEU A 338 -0.15 36.30 -8.91
N ALA A 339 -1.39 36.78 -9.05
CA ALA A 339 -2.30 36.94 -7.92
C ALA A 339 -3.77 36.92 -8.34
N VAL A 340 -4.62 36.39 -7.47
CA VAL A 340 -6.08 36.51 -7.53
C VAL A 340 -6.57 36.82 -6.12
N ALA A 341 -7.09 38.03 -5.92
CA ALA A 341 -7.52 38.53 -4.63
C ALA A 341 -8.96 39.06 -4.72
N GLN A 342 -9.71 38.89 -3.64
CA GLN A 342 -11.02 39.51 -3.45
C GLN A 342 -11.28 39.70 -1.97
N ASN A 343 -12.11 40.70 -1.62
CA ASN A 343 -12.39 41.00 -0.22
C ASN A 343 -13.60 40.22 0.33
N ALA A 344 -13.80 40.28 1.65
CA ALA A 344 -14.87 39.55 2.34
C ALA A 344 -16.29 39.82 1.77
N ALA A 345 -16.54 41.04 1.27
CA ALA A 345 -17.83 41.38 0.65
C ALA A 345 -18.04 40.66 -0.71
N ALA A 346 -16.96 40.41 -1.45
CA ALA A 346 -16.98 39.61 -2.67
C ALA A 346 -17.02 38.10 -2.35
N ASP A 347 -16.25 37.65 -1.35
CA ASP A 347 -16.24 36.24 -0.90
C ASP A 347 -17.63 35.75 -0.49
N ALA A 348 -18.44 36.60 0.16
CA ALA A 348 -19.81 36.27 0.56
C ALA A 348 -20.75 35.93 -0.62
N VAL A 349 -20.37 36.30 -1.85
CA VAL A 349 -21.13 36.00 -3.08
C VAL A 349 -20.52 34.83 -3.84
N GLY A 350 -19.20 34.66 -3.80
CA GLY A 350 -18.49 33.56 -4.46
C GLY A 350 -17.13 33.98 -5.04
N PRO A 351 -16.56 33.19 -5.96
CA PRO A 351 -15.25 33.45 -6.57
C PRO A 351 -15.37 34.47 -7.73
N LEU A 352 -15.76 35.70 -7.41
CA LEU A 352 -16.04 36.75 -8.40
C LEU A 352 -14.79 37.16 -9.19
N ALA A 353 -13.59 37.04 -8.60
CA ALA A 353 -12.35 37.35 -9.30
C ALA A 353 -12.08 36.44 -10.53
N THR A 354 -12.62 35.21 -10.53
CA THR A 354 -12.39 34.23 -11.62
C THR A 354 -13.64 33.91 -12.44
N THR A 355 -14.83 34.17 -11.89
CA THR A 355 -16.11 33.82 -12.55
C THR A 355 -17.00 35.03 -12.81
N GLY A 356 -16.71 36.18 -12.21
CA GLY A 356 -17.54 37.38 -12.32
C GLY A 356 -17.48 38.01 -13.71
N LEU A 357 -18.66 38.34 -14.24
CA LEU A 357 -18.81 39.07 -15.50
C LEU A 357 -19.31 40.49 -15.21
N TYR A 358 -18.48 41.47 -15.55
CA TYR A 358 -18.77 42.88 -15.32
C TYR A 358 -18.56 43.69 -16.60
N PRO A 359 -19.33 44.77 -16.82
CA PRO A 359 -19.03 45.72 -17.87
C PRO A 359 -17.59 46.25 -17.70
N PRO A 360 -16.74 46.16 -18.73
CA PRO A 360 -15.31 46.51 -18.58
C PRO A 360 -15.10 48.02 -18.37
N GLY A 361 -16.10 48.85 -18.68
CA GLY A 361 -16.03 50.30 -18.48
C GLY A 361 -14.97 50.95 -19.36
N SER A 362 -14.28 51.97 -18.83
CA SER A 362 -13.32 52.76 -19.62
C SER A 362 -12.05 52.01 -20.01
N THR A 363 -11.71 50.88 -19.37
CA THR A 363 -10.53 50.08 -19.75
C THR A 363 -10.67 49.47 -21.14
N PHE A 364 -11.90 49.15 -21.57
CA PHE A 364 -12.18 48.57 -22.90
C PHE A 364 -11.90 49.54 -24.06
N LYS A 365 -11.80 50.84 -23.79
CA LYS A 365 -11.44 51.85 -24.81
C LYS A 365 -10.09 51.54 -25.46
N MET A 366 -9.15 50.94 -24.73
CA MET A 366 -7.87 50.51 -25.29
C MET A 366 -8.04 49.41 -26.33
N VAL A 367 -8.96 48.47 -26.11
CA VAL A 367 -9.28 47.41 -27.08
C VAL A 367 -9.95 48.02 -28.31
N THR A 368 -10.94 48.91 -28.12
CA THR A 368 -11.59 49.61 -29.24
C THR A 368 -10.60 50.45 -30.06
N ALA A 369 -9.66 51.12 -29.40
CA ALA A 369 -8.60 51.88 -30.07
C ALA A 369 -7.63 50.97 -30.82
N GLY A 370 -7.21 49.85 -30.22
CA GLY A 370 -6.37 48.85 -30.88
C GLY A 370 -7.01 48.28 -32.14
N ALA A 371 -8.28 47.87 -32.05
CA ALA A 371 -9.05 47.37 -33.19
C ALA A 371 -9.30 48.41 -34.30
N ALA A 372 -9.19 49.70 -33.98
CA ALA A 372 -9.29 50.77 -34.98
C ALA A 372 -7.95 51.10 -35.66
N LEU A 373 -6.83 50.64 -35.08
CA LEU A 373 -5.48 50.80 -35.62
C LEU A 373 -5.03 49.61 -36.49
N GLU A 374 -5.65 48.45 -36.28
CA GLU A 374 -5.60 47.28 -37.18
C GLU A 374 -6.47 47.49 -38.41
#